data_AF-A0A1B6ISZ3-F1
#
_entry.id   AF-A0A1B6ISZ3-F1
#
_cell.length_a   1.000
_cell.length_b   1.000
_cell.length_c   1.000
_cell.angle_alpha   90.00
_cell.angle_beta   90.00
_cell.angle_gamma   90.00
#
_symmetry.space_group_name_H-M   'P 1'
#
loop_
_entity.id
_entity.type
_entity.pdbx_description
1 polymer ?
#
loop_
_entity_poly.entity_id
_entity_poly.type
_entity_poly.pdbx_seq_one_letter_code
_entity_poly.pdbx_strand_id
1 'polypeptide(L)'
;MMELSHSLTLNEEALVQLPESKRPVFVFEWLRFLDKVLVAAQKNDIKGCQKKLVEQLTQRIQECPGPPTRRLVARCLATLFSVGDTFLLFDTVNKCNDILRNKDDSPSFLPTKLAAICCIGAMYEKLGRMMGRSYEETVQILIKCLRSGESQTRIEIMITLEKVCCGMGSAISNMHKEIYKAARHCLTDRVMAVRCAASKCILEMLNHATFLHTTELESLATLCFRAFDGSNYEVRCSVSKLLGGLIAITQQQPKANQSAVAQNKGVKPVSLEEALTVLMSGFLRGGVGFLKNTGEIIKGGSGLNREVRVGVTHAYVVFIQLMGSSWLERNLNT
;
A
#
# COMPACT_ATOMS: atom_id res chain seq x y z
N MET A 1 30.03 2.52 -23.89
CA MET A 1 28.64 2.12 -23.54
C MET A 1 28.10 2.96 -22.40
N MET A 2 28.75 3.02 -21.23
CA MET A 2 28.27 3.82 -20.08
C MET A 2 28.05 5.32 -20.40
N GLU A 3 28.92 5.95 -21.21
CA GLU A 3 28.75 7.37 -21.56
C GLU A 3 27.50 7.65 -22.43
N LEU A 4 27.05 6.69 -23.25
CA LEU A 4 25.89 6.85 -24.13
C LEU A 4 24.55 6.67 -23.40
N SER A 5 24.57 6.08 -22.21
CA SER A 5 23.41 5.94 -21.32
C SER A 5 23.31 7.08 -20.28
N HIS A 6 24.31 7.98 -20.24
CA HIS A 6 24.39 9.08 -19.27
C HIS A 6 23.90 10.41 -19.86
N SER A 7 22.71 10.37 -20.46
CA SER A 7 21.98 11.54 -20.93
C SER A 7 20.59 11.56 -20.30
N LEU A 8 19.98 12.74 -20.21
CA LEU A 8 18.59 12.85 -19.73
C LEU A 8 17.68 11.98 -20.59
N THR A 9 17.76 12.13 -21.91
CA THR A 9 16.97 11.32 -22.86
C THR A 9 17.69 10.03 -23.24
N LEU A 10 16.92 8.98 -23.47
CA LEU A 10 17.45 7.70 -23.94
C LEU A 10 17.99 7.85 -25.37
N ASN A 11 19.21 7.38 -25.60
CA ASN A 11 19.78 7.31 -26.94
C ASN A 11 19.21 6.10 -27.70
N GLU A 12 18.14 6.34 -28.45
CA GLU A 12 17.41 5.30 -29.21
C GLU A 12 18.22 4.78 -30.40
N GLU A 13 19.03 5.61 -31.04
CA GLU A 13 19.91 5.20 -32.15
C GLU A 13 20.94 4.18 -31.65
N ALA A 14 21.60 4.48 -30.52
CA ALA A 14 22.51 3.55 -29.87
C ALA A 14 21.78 2.27 -29.42
N LEU A 15 20.55 2.38 -28.91
CA LEU A 15 19.76 1.22 -28.47
C LEU A 15 19.45 0.27 -29.63
N VAL A 16 19.09 0.79 -30.81
CA VAL A 16 18.75 -0.03 -31.99
C VAL A 16 19.98 -0.79 -32.50
N GLN A 17 21.15 -0.16 -32.47
CA GLN A 17 22.43 -0.76 -32.88
C GLN A 17 22.90 -1.88 -31.95
N LEU A 18 22.37 -1.97 -30.73
CA LEU A 18 22.73 -3.03 -29.79
C LEU A 18 22.06 -4.37 -30.13
N PRO A 19 22.75 -5.51 -29.89
CA PRO A 19 22.13 -6.83 -29.89
C PRO A 19 20.94 -6.88 -28.91
N GLU A 20 19.88 -7.61 -29.26
CA GLU A 20 18.64 -7.68 -28.46
C GLU A 20 18.91 -8.06 -27.00
N SER A 21 19.85 -8.96 -26.75
CA SER A 21 20.23 -9.40 -25.40
C SER A 21 20.82 -8.28 -24.53
N LYS A 22 21.40 -7.23 -25.12
CA LYS A 22 22.02 -6.10 -24.40
C LYS A 22 21.08 -4.93 -24.21
N ARG A 23 19.98 -4.85 -24.97
CA ARG A 23 19.01 -3.73 -24.92
C ARG A 23 18.40 -3.54 -23.52
N PRO A 24 17.94 -4.58 -22.79
CA PRO A 24 17.39 -4.41 -21.45
C PRO A 24 18.39 -3.83 -20.44
N VAL A 25 19.67 -4.20 -20.57
CA VAL A 25 20.75 -3.71 -19.70
C VAL A 25 21.00 -2.23 -19.96
N PHE A 26 21.07 -1.82 -21.22
CA PHE A 26 21.24 -0.41 -21.60
C PHE A 26 20.11 0.47 -21.08
N VAL A 27 18.85 0.04 -21.24
CA VAL A 27 17.69 0.75 -20.70
C VAL A 27 17.74 0.82 -19.18
N PHE A 28 18.14 -0.26 -18.50
CA PHE A 28 18.27 -0.28 -17.05
C PHE A 28 19.36 0.68 -16.55
N GLU A 29 20.52 0.74 -17.22
CA GLU A 29 21.60 1.69 -16.90
C GLU A 29 21.14 3.14 -17.07
N TRP A 30 20.48 3.45 -18.19
CA TRP A 30 19.90 4.77 -18.43
C TRP A 30 18.88 5.14 -17.33
N LEU A 31 17.96 4.24 -16.98
CA LEU A 31 16.97 4.49 -15.93
C LEU A 31 17.61 4.71 -14.55
N ARG A 32 18.70 3.99 -14.23
CA ARG A 32 19.44 4.20 -12.97
C ARG A 32 20.16 5.55 -12.95
N PHE A 33 20.73 5.96 -14.07
CA PHE A 33 21.31 7.29 -14.22
C PHE A 33 20.23 8.36 -14.06
N LEU A 34 19.11 8.21 -14.77
CA LEU A 34 17.99 9.15 -14.77
C LEU A 34 17.38 9.31 -13.37
N ASP A 35 17.15 8.22 -12.64
CA ASP A 35 16.61 8.25 -11.27
C ASP A 35 17.49 9.06 -10.30
N LYS A 36 18.82 9.08 -10.52
CA LYS A 36 19.75 9.90 -9.74
C LYS A 36 19.78 11.35 -10.21
N VAL A 37 19.86 11.57 -11.52
CA VAL A 37 20.10 12.89 -12.11
C VAL A 37 18.86 13.77 -12.08
N LEU A 38 17.66 13.21 -12.21
CA LEU A 38 16.41 14.01 -12.19
C LEU A 38 16.25 14.84 -10.91
N VAL A 39 16.79 14.38 -9.78
CA VAL A 39 16.70 15.11 -8.50
C VAL A 39 17.66 16.32 -8.47
N ALA A 40 18.78 16.25 -9.19
CA ALA A 40 19.83 17.27 -9.19
C ALA A 40 19.83 18.17 -10.44
N ALA A 41 19.13 17.77 -11.50
CA ALA A 41 19.10 18.49 -12.77
C ALA A 41 18.39 19.85 -12.64
N GLN A 42 18.85 20.84 -13.42
CA GLN A 42 18.22 22.15 -13.46
C GLN A 42 16.86 22.06 -14.16
N LYS A 43 15.88 22.82 -13.65
CA LYS A 43 14.52 22.83 -14.20
C LYS A 43 14.48 23.19 -15.69
N ASN A 44 15.38 24.06 -16.16
CA ASN A 44 15.46 24.46 -17.56
C ASN A 44 15.88 23.30 -18.47
N ASP A 45 16.84 22.48 -18.04
CA ASP A 45 17.32 21.32 -18.79
C ASP A 45 16.21 20.26 -18.92
N ILE A 46 15.48 20.04 -17.82
CA ILE A 46 14.34 19.12 -17.79
C ILE A 46 13.24 19.63 -18.73
N LYS A 47 12.86 20.91 -18.62
CA LYS A 47 11.79 21.51 -19.43
C LYS A 47 12.05 21.38 -20.94
N GLY A 48 13.31 21.50 -21.38
CA GLY A 48 13.69 21.36 -22.79
C GLY A 48 13.48 19.94 -23.35
N CYS A 49 13.53 18.90 -22.50
CA CYS A 49 13.45 17.51 -22.94
C CYS A 49 12.27 16.71 -22.34
N GLN A 50 11.47 17.32 -21.46
CA GLN A 50 10.45 16.63 -20.66
C GLN A 50 9.43 15.88 -21.51
N LYS A 51 8.94 16.48 -22.61
CA LYS A 51 8.01 15.80 -23.52
C LYS A 51 8.59 14.48 -24.04
N LYS A 52 9.83 14.51 -24.51
CA LYS A 52 10.56 13.32 -25.00
C LYS A 52 10.78 12.30 -23.87
N LEU A 53 11.12 12.75 -22.67
CA LEU A 53 11.28 11.86 -21.51
C LEU A 53 9.98 11.12 -21.15
N VAL A 54 8.86 11.85 -21.12
CA VAL A 54 7.55 11.24 -20.83
C VAL A 54 7.20 10.21 -21.92
N GLU A 55 7.42 10.52 -23.19
CA GLU A 55 7.21 9.59 -24.31
C GLU A 55 8.07 8.32 -24.16
N GLN A 56 9.38 8.47 -23.92
CA GLN A 56 10.31 7.37 -23.76
C GLN A 56 9.99 6.48 -22.55
N LEU A 57 9.71 7.09 -21.39
CA LEU A 57 9.35 6.37 -20.17
C LEU A 57 8.01 5.64 -20.33
N THR A 58 7.03 6.26 -20.97
CA THR A 58 5.72 5.64 -21.23
C THR A 58 5.84 4.47 -22.19
N GLN A 59 6.70 4.56 -23.21
CA GLN A 59 6.98 3.44 -24.11
C GLN A 59 7.58 2.26 -23.35
N ARG A 60 8.48 2.50 -22.39
CA ARG A 60 9.08 1.42 -21.58
C ARG A 60 8.06 0.66 -20.72
N ILE A 61 6.89 1.24 -20.42
CA ILE A 61 5.81 0.52 -19.72
C ILE A 61 5.27 -0.62 -20.60
N GLN A 62 5.18 -0.41 -21.92
CA GLN A 62 4.59 -1.36 -22.87
C GLN A 62 5.55 -2.46 -23.33
N GLU A 63 6.85 -2.30 -23.10
CA GLU A 63 7.89 -3.27 -23.50
C GLU A 63 8.12 -4.38 -22.45
N CYS A 64 7.09 -4.72 -21.68
CA CYS A 64 7.12 -5.80 -20.70
C CYS A 64 8.31 -5.74 -19.72
N PRO A 65 8.52 -4.61 -19.01
CA PRO A 65 9.72 -4.43 -18.19
C PRO A 65 9.76 -5.41 -17.01
N GLY A 66 10.93 -6.00 -16.77
CA GLY A 66 11.18 -6.82 -15.59
C GLY A 66 11.04 -6.03 -14.27
N PRO A 67 10.94 -6.71 -13.10
CA PRO A 67 10.64 -6.05 -11.82
C PRO A 67 11.55 -4.88 -11.44
N PRO A 68 12.90 -4.94 -11.61
CA PRO A 68 13.77 -3.81 -11.29
C PRO A 68 13.56 -2.61 -12.23
N THR A 69 13.47 -2.86 -13.54
CA THR A 69 13.24 -1.84 -14.58
C THR A 69 11.90 -1.14 -14.35
N ARG A 70 10.84 -1.91 -14.09
CA ARG A 70 9.51 -1.40 -13.77
C ARG A 70 9.51 -0.39 -12.62
N ARG A 71 10.21 -0.69 -11.51
CA ARG A 71 10.31 0.22 -10.37
C ARG A 71 11.07 1.50 -10.71
N LEU A 72 12.11 1.41 -11.53
CA LEU A 72 12.86 2.58 -11.98
C LEU A 72 12.03 3.47 -12.91
N VAL A 73 11.31 2.90 -13.87
CA VAL A 73 10.40 3.66 -14.76
C VAL A 73 9.38 4.43 -13.92
N ALA A 74 8.73 3.75 -12.96
CA ALA A 74 7.75 4.36 -12.06
C ALA A 74 8.33 5.52 -11.25
N ARG A 75 9.53 5.35 -10.66
CA ARG A 75 10.23 6.39 -9.90
C ARG A 75 10.67 7.56 -10.79
N CYS A 76 11.17 7.28 -11.99
CA CYS A 76 11.58 8.31 -12.95
C CYS A 76 10.39 9.16 -13.37
N LEU A 77 9.26 8.56 -13.74
CA LEU A 77 8.04 9.29 -14.09
C LEU A 77 7.53 10.16 -12.93
N ALA A 78 7.42 9.57 -11.74
CA ALA A 78 6.97 10.31 -10.55
C ALA A 78 7.92 11.46 -10.20
N THR A 79 9.24 11.26 -10.34
CA THR A 79 10.24 12.30 -10.10
C THR A 79 10.18 13.39 -11.16
N LEU A 80 10.09 13.01 -12.44
CA LEU A 80 10.01 13.93 -13.56
C LEU A 80 8.85 14.91 -13.40
N PHE A 81 7.65 14.43 -13.09
CA PHE A 81 6.48 15.29 -12.84
C PHE A 81 6.57 16.08 -11.53
N SER A 82 7.44 15.68 -10.60
CA SER A 82 7.65 16.41 -9.34
C SER A 82 8.64 17.57 -9.49
N VAL A 83 9.64 17.45 -10.36
CA VAL A 83 10.68 18.48 -10.56
C VAL A 83 10.47 19.31 -11.83
N GLY A 84 9.81 18.74 -12.83
CA GLY A 84 9.43 19.37 -14.09
C GLY A 84 8.02 19.97 -14.05
N ASP A 85 7.40 20.10 -15.23
CA ASP A 85 6.01 20.52 -15.36
C ASP A 85 5.03 19.32 -15.21
N THR A 86 3.73 19.61 -15.09
CA THR A 86 2.68 18.57 -14.95
C THR A 86 1.79 18.46 -16.19
N PHE A 87 2.19 19.05 -17.32
CA PHE A 87 1.33 19.17 -18.51
C PHE A 87 0.85 17.81 -19.03
N LEU A 88 1.74 16.83 -19.07
CA LEU A 88 1.46 15.46 -19.54
C LEU A 88 1.09 14.47 -18.42
N LEU A 89 0.90 14.95 -17.18
CA LEU A 89 0.67 14.08 -16.04
C LEU A 89 -0.61 13.26 -16.20
N PHE A 90 -1.73 13.94 -16.48
CA PHE A 90 -3.03 13.28 -16.63
C PHE A 90 -3.07 12.36 -17.85
N ASP A 91 -2.44 12.75 -18.96
CA ASP A 91 -2.31 11.88 -20.14
C ASP A 91 -1.54 10.59 -19.81
N THR A 92 -0.49 10.69 -19.01
CA THR A 92 0.31 9.53 -18.59
C THR A 92 -0.48 8.60 -17.67
N VAL A 93 -1.25 9.16 -16.73
CA VAL A 93 -2.14 8.40 -15.85
C VAL A 93 -3.24 7.72 -16.65
N ASN A 94 -3.86 8.42 -17.60
CA ASN A 94 -4.90 7.88 -18.47
C ASN A 94 -4.39 6.71 -19.31
N LYS A 95 -3.18 6.83 -19.89
CA LYS A 95 -2.52 5.72 -20.60
C LYS A 95 -2.30 4.50 -19.69
N CYS A 96 -1.90 4.71 -18.44
CA CYS A 96 -1.77 3.61 -17.48
C CYS A 96 -3.13 2.98 -17.18
N ASN A 97 -4.18 3.79 -16.97
CA ASN A 97 -5.55 3.31 -16.75
C ASN A 97 -6.09 2.51 -17.95
N ASP A 98 -5.78 2.91 -19.18
CA ASP A 98 -6.17 2.19 -20.39
C ASP A 98 -5.50 0.81 -20.48
N ILE A 99 -4.22 0.71 -20.11
CA ILE A 99 -3.54 -0.59 -19.99
C ILE A 99 -4.26 -1.51 -18.99
N LEU A 100 -4.71 -0.97 -17.86
CA LEU A 100 -5.41 -1.76 -16.84
C LEU A 100 -6.83 -2.18 -17.25
N ARG A 101 -7.49 -1.40 -18.11
CA ARG A 101 -8.80 -1.76 -18.69
C ARG A 101 -8.70 -2.92 -19.67
N ASN A 102 -7.52 -3.16 -20.24
CA ASN A 102 -7.31 -4.28 -21.14
C ASN A 102 -7.54 -5.61 -20.41
N LYS A 103 -8.39 -6.47 -20.99
CA LYS A 103 -8.78 -7.76 -20.44
C LYS A 103 -7.80 -8.90 -20.80
N ASP A 104 -6.72 -8.60 -21.51
CA ASP A 104 -5.66 -9.57 -21.80
C ASP A 104 -4.96 -9.97 -20.50
N ASP A 105 -5.24 -11.17 -20.00
CA ASP A 105 -4.62 -11.76 -18.81
C ASP A 105 -3.53 -12.78 -19.19
N SER A 106 -3.01 -12.72 -20.42
CA SER A 106 -1.90 -13.56 -20.84
C SER A 106 -0.63 -13.29 -20.02
N PRO A 107 0.20 -14.32 -19.76
CA PRO A 107 1.48 -14.14 -19.09
C PRO A 107 2.41 -13.15 -19.80
N SER A 108 2.28 -12.99 -21.12
CA SER A 108 3.01 -12.02 -21.93
C SER A 108 2.61 -10.57 -21.66
N PHE A 109 1.35 -10.30 -21.31
CA PHE A 109 0.85 -8.94 -21.04
C PHE A 109 0.94 -8.55 -19.56
N LEU A 110 1.04 -9.53 -18.66
CA LEU A 110 1.14 -9.31 -17.22
C LEU A 110 2.25 -8.31 -16.82
N PRO A 111 3.49 -8.34 -17.36
CA PRO A 111 4.52 -7.37 -17.03
C PRO A 111 4.12 -5.92 -17.34
N THR A 112 3.40 -5.70 -18.45
CA THR A 112 2.90 -4.40 -18.86
C THR A 112 1.82 -3.88 -17.91
N LYS A 113 0.87 -4.73 -17.50
CA LYS A 113 -0.12 -4.39 -16.45
C LYS A 113 0.56 -4.02 -15.14
N LEU A 114 1.49 -4.86 -14.70
CA LEU A 114 2.26 -4.64 -13.48
C LEU A 114 3.05 -3.32 -13.53
N ALA A 115 3.59 -2.96 -14.70
CA ALA A 115 4.30 -1.71 -14.92
C ALA A 115 3.37 -0.49 -14.79
N ALA A 116 2.19 -0.55 -15.39
CA ALA A 116 1.18 0.51 -15.26
C ALA A 116 0.73 0.68 -13.80
N ILE A 117 0.44 -0.41 -13.07
CA ILE A 117 0.07 -0.38 -11.64
C ILE A 117 1.17 0.29 -10.81
N CYS A 118 2.44 -0.06 -11.06
CA CYS A 118 3.59 0.46 -10.33
C CYS A 118 3.80 1.97 -10.60
N CYS A 119 3.66 2.40 -11.87
CA CYS A 119 3.77 3.82 -12.25
C CYS A 119 2.67 4.66 -11.61
N ILE A 120 1.42 4.19 -11.64
CA ILE A 120 0.29 4.83 -10.94
C ILE A 120 0.62 5.00 -9.45
N GLY A 121 1.04 3.93 -8.78
CA GLY A 121 1.37 3.98 -7.35
C GLY A 121 2.47 4.99 -7.03
N ALA A 122 3.58 4.98 -7.78
CA ALA A 122 4.67 5.92 -7.57
C ALA A 122 4.26 7.38 -7.81
N MET A 123 3.42 7.65 -8.82
CA MET A 123 2.92 8.99 -9.10
C MET A 123 2.01 9.48 -7.97
N TYR A 124 1.05 8.68 -7.50
CA TYR A 124 0.20 9.09 -6.36
C TYR A 124 0.99 9.30 -5.08
N GLU A 125 1.92 8.40 -4.75
CA GLU A 125 2.78 8.52 -3.56
C GLU A 125 3.59 9.82 -3.56
N LYS A 126 4.21 10.16 -4.69
CA LYS A 126 5.14 11.30 -4.77
C LYS A 126 4.45 12.65 -5.02
N LEU A 127 3.42 12.67 -5.87
CA LEU A 127 2.77 13.89 -6.33
C LEU A 127 1.56 14.26 -5.47
N GLY A 128 0.98 13.27 -4.76
CA GLY A 128 -0.16 13.46 -3.86
C GLY A 128 -1.29 14.23 -4.53
N ARG A 129 -1.72 15.33 -3.88
CA ARG A 129 -2.87 16.14 -4.33
C ARG A 129 -2.72 16.75 -5.73
N MET A 130 -1.52 16.83 -6.30
CA MET A 130 -1.32 17.27 -7.69
C MET A 130 -2.00 16.33 -8.71
N MET A 131 -2.29 15.09 -8.31
CA MET A 131 -2.99 14.11 -9.14
C MET A 131 -4.48 14.42 -9.35
N GLY A 132 -5.02 15.49 -8.76
CA GLY A 132 -6.40 15.94 -8.96
C GLY A 132 -7.44 14.87 -8.57
N ARG A 133 -8.59 14.86 -9.27
CA ARG A 133 -9.70 13.91 -9.02
C ARG A 133 -9.61 12.59 -9.82
N SER A 134 -8.52 12.37 -10.57
CA SER A 134 -8.29 11.14 -11.33
C SER A 134 -8.24 9.87 -10.47
N TYR A 135 -8.10 10.01 -9.15
CA TYR A 135 -8.04 8.90 -8.21
C TYR A 135 -9.33 8.08 -8.18
N GLU A 136 -10.51 8.67 -8.38
CA GLU A 136 -11.78 7.95 -8.27
C GLU A 136 -11.85 6.83 -9.31
N GLU A 137 -11.60 7.21 -10.55
CA GLU A 137 -11.52 6.28 -11.68
C GLU A 137 -10.40 5.27 -11.50
N THR A 138 -9.20 5.72 -11.11
CA THR A 138 -8.03 4.85 -10.95
C THR A 138 -8.26 3.80 -9.85
N VAL A 139 -8.80 4.19 -8.70
CA VAL A 139 -9.13 3.27 -7.59
C VAL A 139 -10.18 2.26 -8.02
N GLN A 140 -11.21 2.68 -8.74
CA GLN A 140 -12.24 1.75 -9.25
C GLN A 140 -11.67 0.73 -10.24
N ILE A 141 -10.79 1.17 -11.15
CA ILE A 141 -10.10 0.26 -12.08
C ILE A 141 -9.24 -0.73 -11.33
N LEU A 142 -8.41 -0.28 -10.37
CA LEU A 142 -7.57 -1.13 -9.54
C LEU A 142 -8.39 -2.16 -8.77
N ILE A 143 -9.48 -1.76 -8.11
CA ILE A 143 -10.38 -2.67 -7.37
C ILE A 143 -11.02 -3.69 -8.32
N LYS A 144 -11.36 -3.30 -9.55
CA LYS A 144 -11.88 -4.24 -10.55
C LYS A 144 -10.81 -5.25 -10.97
N CYS A 145 -9.60 -4.79 -11.31
CA CYS A 145 -8.47 -5.65 -11.67
C CYS A 145 -8.08 -6.61 -10.54
N LEU A 146 -8.26 -6.19 -9.29
CA LEU A 146 -7.94 -7.01 -8.11
C LEU A 146 -8.76 -8.30 -8.06
N ARG A 147 -10.03 -8.27 -8.48
CA ARG A 147 -10.97 -9.41 -8.36
C ARG A 147 -10.59 -10.59 -9.25
N SER A 148 -10.05 -10.32 -10.44
CA SER A 148 -9.62 -11.33 -11.40
C SER A 148 -8.10 -11.49 -11.48
N GLY A 149 -7.34 -10.61 -10.84
CA GLY A 149 -5.89 -10.60 -10.90
C GLY A 149 -5.25 -11.84 -10.26
N GLU A 150 -4.21 -12.35 -10.90
CA GLU A 150 -3.33 -13.35 -10.30
C GLU A 150 -2.52 -12.78 -9.13
N SER A 151 -1.78 -13.64 -8.43
CA SER A 151 -1.19 -13.31 -7.13
C SER A 151 -0.26 -12.08 -7.17
N GLN A 152 0.58 -11.92 -8.20
CA GLN A 152 1.46 -10.74 -8.32
C GLN A 152 0.67 -9.47 -8.55
N THR A 153 -0.35 -9.52 -9.42
CA THR A 153 -1.25 -8.40 -9.67
C THR A 153 -1.97 -7.96 -8.39
N ARG A 154 -2.48 -8.90 -7.59
CA ARG A 154 -3.14 -8.55 -6.31
C ARG A 154 -2.18 -7.91 -5.31
N ILE A 155 -0.94 -8.40 -5.22
CA ILE A 155 0.11 -7.81 -4.38
C ILE A 155 0.39 -6.36 -4.83
N GLU A 156 0.67 -6.15 -6.12
CA GLU A 156 1.02 -4.84 -6.64
C GLU A 156 -0.15 -3.85 -6.51
N ILE A 157 -1.40 -4.29 -6.73
CA ILE A 157 -2.58 -3.44 -6.53
C ILE A 157 -2.71 -3.00 -5.06
N MET A 158 -2.52 -3.90 -4.09
CA MET A 158 -2.56 -3.52 -2.67
C MET A 158 -1.47 -2.52 -2.30
N ILE A 159 -0.25 -2.71 -2.82
CA ILE A 159 0.86 -1.75 -2.65
C ILE A 159 0.51 -0.41 -3.30
N THR A 160 -0.11 -0.41 -4.48
CA THR A 160 -0.53 0.82 -5.14
C THR A 160 -1.65 1.53 -4.39
N LEU A 161 -2.63 0.81 -3.82
CA LEU A 161 -3.67 1.42 -2.98
C LEU A 161 -3.10 2.00 -1.68
N GLU A 162 -2.10 1.34 -1.06
CA GLU A 162 -1.33 1.88 0.06
C GLU A 162 -0.70 3.23 -0.31
N LYS A 163 -0.01 3.28 -1.45
CA LYS A 163 0.62 4.49 -1.98
C LYS A 163 -0.37 5.60 -2.31
N VAL A 164 -1.55 5.26 -2.85
CA VAL A 164 -2.65 6.19 -3.10
C VAL A 164 -3.14 6.78 -1.77
N CYS A 165 -3.34 5.96 -0.75
CA CYS A 165 -3.71 6.43 0.59
C CYS A 165 -2.63 7.32 1.21
N CYS A 166 -1.35 6.94 1.10
CA CYS A 166 -0.23 7.71 1.62
C CYS A 166 -0.12 9.11 0.98
N GLY A 167 -0.11 9.17 -0.35
CA GLY A 167 0.09 10.42 -1.08
C GLY A 167 -1.13 11.35 -1.06
N MET A 168 -2.35 10.81 -1.09
CA MET A 168 -3.57 11.61 -1.12
C MET A 168 -4.13 11.92 0.28
N GLY A 169 -3.86 11.06 1.25
CA GLY A 169 -4.35 11.17 2.62
C GLY A 169 -5.87 11.32 2.71
N SER A 170 -6.31 12.36 3.42
CA SER A 170 -7.74 12.69 3.61
C SER A 170 -8.45 13.21 2.36
N ALA A 171 -7.73 13.54 1.28
CA ALA A 171 -8.33 14.05 0.04
C ALA A 171 -9.21 13.01 -0.69
N ILE A 172 -9.02 11.73 -0.39
CA ILE A 172 -9.77 10.60 -0.99
C ILE A 172 -10.71 9.94 0.03
N SER A 173 -11.17 10.69 1.03
CA SER A 173 -12.05 10.19 2.10
C SER A 173 -13.31 9.49 1.56
N ASN A 174 -13.82 9.92 0.40
CA ASN A 174 -14.93 9.27 -0.28
C ASN A 174 -14.60 7.84 -0.73
N MET A 175 -13.33 7.55 -1.06
CA MET A 175 -12.86 6.24 -1.55
C MET A 175 -12.29 5.33 -0.46
N HIS A 176 -11.99 5.83 0.74
CA HIS A 176 -11.43 5.00 1.82
C HIS A 176 -12.30 3.78 2.14
N LYS A 177 -13.64 3.88 2.11
CA LYS A 177 -14.52 2.74 2.37
C LYS A 177 -14.44 1.66 1.28
N GLU A 178 -14.36 2.06 0.02
CA GLU A 178 -14.18 1.16 -1.13
C GLU A 178 -12.83 0.44 -1.06
N ILE A 179 -11.75 1.18 -0.78
CA ILE A 179 -10.40 0.63 -0.62
C ILE A 179 -10.37 -0.36 0.56
N TYR A 180 -10.94 0.01 1.70
CA TYR A 180 -11.00 -0.87 2.88
C TYR A 180 -11.76 -2.15 2.57
N LYS A 181 -12.90 -2.09 1.88
CA LYS A 181 -13.68 -3.27 1.49
C LYS A 181 -12.85 -4.24 0.64
N ALA A 182 -12.07 -3.72 -0.31
CA ALA A 182 -11.16 -4.53 -1.12
C ALA A 182 -10.02 -5.14 -0.28
N ALA A 183 -9.35 -4.32 0.55
CA ALA A 183 -8.25 -4.75 1.40
C ALA A 183 -8.68 -5.82 2.42
N ARG A 184 -9.90 -5.75 2.96
CA ARG A 184 -10.44 -6.77 3.87
C ARG A 184 -10.45 -8.15 3.26
N HIS A 185 -10.82 -8.26 1.98
CA HIS A 185 -10.83 -9.53 1.27
C HIS A 185 -9.39 -10.07 1.10
N CYS A 186 -8.45 -9.20 0.76
CA CYS A 186 -7.05 -9.54 0.59
C CYS A 186 -6.32 -9.88 1.91
N LEU A 187 -6.77 -9.34 3.04
CA LEU A 187 -6.17 -9.60 4.36
C LEU A 187 -6.30 -11.08 4.79
N THR A 188 -7.26 -11.81 4.23
CA THR A 188 -7.44 -13.26 4.43
C THR A 188 -7.16 -14.09 3.17
N ASP A 189 -6.48 -13.52 2.16
CA ASP A 189 -6.15 -14.21 0.91
C ASP A 189 -5.36 -15.51 1.17
N ARG A 190 -5.55 -16.54 0.35
CA ARG A 190 -4.77 -17.78 0.46
C ARG A 190 -3.27 -17.57 0.25
N VAL A 191 -2.89 -16.50 -0.46
CA VAL A 191 -1.50 -16.12 -0.73
C VAL A 191 -1.00 -15.21 0.38
N MET A 192 -0.01 -15.67 1.12
CA MET A 192 0.55 -14.95 2.28
C MET A 192 1.08 -13.55 1.93
N ALA A 193 1.75 -13.41 0.78
CA ALA A 193 2.25 -12.10 0.33
C ALA A 193 1.12 -11.09 0.05
N VAL A 194 -0.06 -11.54 -0.39
CA VAL A 194 -1.24 -10.67 -0.57
C VAL A 194 -1.76 -10.21 0.81
N ARG A 195 -1.78 -11.09 1.82
CA ARG A 195 -2.13 -10.71 3.20
C ARG A 195 -1.18 -9.64 3.74
N CYS A 196 0.12 -9.80 3.53
CA CYS A 196 1.12 -8.80 3.93
C CYS A 196 0.84 -7.43 3.28
N ALA A 197 0.63 -7.40 1.96
CA ALA A 197 0.36 -6.15 1.24
C ALA A 197 -0.95 -5.48 1.71
N ALA A 198 -2.01 -6.27 1.91
CA ALA A 198 -3.28 -5.76 2.44
C ALA A 198 -3.13 -5.19 3.86
N SER A 199 -2.36 -5.85 4.73
CA SER A 199 -2.13 -5.36 6.09
C SER A 199 -1.40 -4.01 6.11
N LYS A 200 -0.43 -3.80 5.21
CA LYS A 200 0.29 -2.53 5.08
C LYS A 200 -0.60 -1.42 4.52
N CYS A 201 -1.42 -1.74 3.51
CA CYS A 201 -2.42 -0.82 2.99
C CYS A 201 -3.38 -0.34 4.09
N ILE A 202 -3.95 -1.24 4.89
CA ILE A 202 -4.88 -0.85 5.96
C ILE A 202 -4.15 -0.09 7.08
N LEU A 203 -2.91 -0.47 7.39
CA LEU A 203 -2.09 0.24 8.38
C LEU A 203 -1.86 1.69 7.97
N GLU A 204 -1.52 1.96 6.71
CA GLU A 204 -1.41 3.33 6.19
C GLU A 204 -2.74 4.08 6.26
N MET A 205 -3.86 3.41 5.97
CA MET A 205 -5.19 4.01 6.07
C MET A 205 -5.55 4.45 7.49
N LEU A 206 -4.97 3.87 8.55
CA LEU A 206 -5.26 4.30 9.93
C LEU A 206 -4.99 5.79 10.13
N ASN A 207 -3.98 6.34 9.44
CA ASN A 207 -3.61 7.75 9.52
C ASN A 207 -4.67 8.71 8.94
N HIS A 208 -5.53 8.21 8.04
CA HIS A 208 -6.40 9.04 7.21
C HIS A 208 -7.90 8.71 7.34
N ALA A 209 -8.22 7.50 7.79
CA ALA A 209 -9.58 6.94 7.79
C ALA A 209 -10.08 6.65 9.22
N THR A 210 -10.63 7.68 9.89
CA THR A 210 -11.07 7.62 11.29
C THR A 210 -12.07 6.50 11.59
N PHE A 211 -12.88 6.08 10.61
CA PHE A 211 -13.86 5.00 10.80
C PHE A 211 -13.20 3.65 11.18
N LEU A 212 -11.93 3.43 10.82
CA LEU A 212 -11.20 2.19 11.09
C LEU A 212 -10.98 1.94 12.59
N HIS A 213 -10.70 3.00 13.36
CA HIS A 213 -10.45 2.92 14.80
C HIS A 213 -11.62 3.46 15.64
N THR A 214 -12.79 3.62 15.01
CA THR A 214 -14.05 3.99 15.68
C THR A 214 -15.11 2.92 15.39
N THR A 215 -15.83 3.03 14.28
CA THR A 215 -16.93 2.11 13.94
C THR A 215 -16.49 0.71 13.51
N GLU A 216 -15.28 0.56 12.96
CA GLU A 216 -14.75 -0.72 12.44
C GLU A 216 -13.71 -1.39 13.34
N LEU A 217 -13.43 -0.84 14.54
CA LEU A 217 -12.35 -1.29 15.41
C LEU A 217 -12.41 -2.81 15.70
N GLU A 218 -13.54 -3.29 16.22
CA GLU A 218 -13.72 -4.71 16.56
C GLU A 218 -13.76 -5.62 15.33
N SER A 219 -14.38 -5.14 14.25
CA SER A 219 -14.48 -5.85 12.95
C SER A 219 -13.09 -6.07 12.33
N LEU A 220 -12.24 -5.04 12.37
CA LEU A 220 -10.87 -5.09 11.87
C LEU A 220 -9.97 -5.94 12.77
N ALA A 221 -10.10 -5.81 14.10
CA ALA A 221 -9.36 -6.66 15.02
C ALA A 221 -9.68 -8.16 14.83
N THR A 222 -10.97 -8.49 14.70
CA THR A 222 -11.44 -9.86 14.41
C THR A 222 -10.91 -10.36 13.06
N LEU A 223 -10.82 -9.48 12.06
CA LEU A 223 -10.21 -9.83 10.77
C LEU A 223 -8.71 -10.08 10.88
N CYS A 224 -7.98 -9.31 11.70
CA CYS A 224 -6.56 -9.56 11.99
C CYS A 224 -6.36 -10.94 12.63
N PHE A 225 -7.24 -11.34 13.56
CA PHE A 225 -7.19 -12.69 14.16
C PHE A 225 -7.34 -13.78 13.10
N ARG A 226 -8.31 -13.64 12.19
CA ARG A 226 -8.46 -14.58 11.07
C ARG A 226 -7.27 -14.57 10.12
N ALA A 227 -6.62 -13.44 9.92
CA ALA A 227 -5.44 -13.33 9.06
C ALA A 227 -4.21 -14.04 9.64
N PHE A 228 -4.12 -14.19 10.96
CA PHE A 228 -3.09 -15.01 11.61
C PHE A 228 -3.28 -16.51 11.41
N ASP A 229 -4.50 -16.98 11.18
CA ASP A 229 -4.77 -18.40 11.00
C ASP A 229 -4.06 -18.97 9.75
N GLY A 230 -3.31 -20.05 9.95
CA GLY A 230 -2.48 -20.69 8.91
C GLY A 230 -1.38 -19.80 8.33
N SER A 231 -1.00 -18.72 9.04
CA SER A 231 -0.04 -17.73 8.54
C SER A 231 1.41 -18.14 8.79
N ASN A 232 2.32 -17.57 7.98
CA ASN A 232 3.76 -17.67 8.20
C ASN A 232 4.28 -16.49 9.05
N TYR A 233 5.57 -16.52 9.37
CA TYR A 233 6.20 -15.47 10.19
C TYR A 233 6.03 -14.06 9.63
N GLU A 234 6.17 -13.87 8.31
CA GLU A 234 6.08 -12.56 7.66
C GLU A 234 4.67 -11.96 7.78
N VAL A 235 3.64 -12.77 7.56
CA VAL A 235 2.24 -12.35 7.74
C VAL A 235 1.97 -12.03 9.20
N ARG A 236 2.45 -12.87 10.15
CA ARG A 236 2.32 -12.56 11.58
C ARG A 236 2.91 -11.20 11.90
N CYS A 237 4.15 -10.93 11.51
CA CYS A 237 4.76 -9.63 11.76
C CYS A 237 3.99 -8.47 11.13
N SER A 238 3.51 -8.62 9.89
CA SER A 238 2.79 -7.55 9.17
C SER A 238 1.41 -7.27 9.77
N VAL A 239 0.64 -8.32 10.07
CA VAL A 239 -0.70 -8.20 10.67
C VAL A 239 -0.62 -7.76 12.13
N SER A 240 0.40 -8.18 12.88
CA SER A 240 0.64 -7.68 14.24
C SER A 240 0.97 -6.19 14.27
N LYS A 241 1.68 -5.68 13.24
CA LYS A 241 1.88 -4.23 13.09
C LYS A 241 0.57 -3.49 12.86
N LEU A 242 -0.30 -4.03 12.01
CA LEU A 242 -1.64 -3.49 11.80
C LEU A 242 -2.46 -3.49 13.09
N LEU A 243 -2.57 -4.64 13.77
CA LEU A 243 -3.37 -4.77 14.98
C LEU A 243 -2.82 -3.90 16.13
N GLY A 244 -1.51 -3.92 16.36
CA GLY A 244 -0.87 -3.08 17.38
C GLY A 244 -1.02 -1.59 17.07
N GLY A 245 -0.87 -1.19 15.80
CA GLY A 245 -1.11 0.18 15.33
C GLY A 245 -2.56 0.62 15.48
N LEU A 246 -3.51 -0.28 15.21
CA LEU A 246 -4.94 -0.05 15.40
C LEU A 246 -5.29 0.21 16.87
N ILE A 247 -4.67 -0.50 17.80
CA ILE A 247 -4.86 -0.24 19.23
C ILE A 247 -4.13 1.06 19.62
N ALA A 248 -2.90 1.26 19.18
CA ALA A 248 -2.12 2.47 19.49
C ALA A 248 -2.84 3.76 19.07
N ILE A 249 -3.43 3.80 17.86
CA ILE A 249 -4.10 5.01 17.37
C ILE A 249 -5.32 5.39 18.21
N THR A 250 -6.00 4.42 18.85
CA THR A 250 -7.10 4.72 19.79
C THR A 250 -6.62 5.46 21.03
N GLN A 251 -5.36 5.26 21.43
CA GLN A 251 -4.75 5.84 22.63
C GLN A 251 -3.95 7.12 22.35
N GLN A 252 -3.55 7.35 21.10
CA GLN A 252 -2.74 8.50 20.68
C GLN A 252 -3.56 9.73 20.24
N GLN A 253 -4.89 9.68 20.30
CA GLN A 253 -5.71 10.79 19.84
C GLN A 253 -5.37 12.09 20.61
N PRO A 254 -5.01 13.19 19.91
CA PRO A 254 -4.60 14.41 20.58
C PRO A 254 -5.74 14.98 21.42
N LYS A 255 -5.42 15.35 22.66
CA LYS A 255 -6.34 16.03 23.60
C LYS A 255 -7.00 17.28 22.98
N ALA A 256 -6.36 17.91 21.99
CA ALA A 256 -6.89 19.07 21.25
C ALA A 256 -8.04 18.73 20.27
N ASN A 257 -8.18 17.48 19.83
CA ASN A 257 -9.31 17.05 19.01
C ASN A 257 -10.49 16.55 19.85
N GLN A 258 -10.38 16.49 21.18
CA GLN A 258 -11.54 16.18 22.02
C GLN A 258 -12.62 17.27 21.93
N SER A 259 -12.25 18.52 21.60
CA SER A 259 -13.20 19.61 21.34
C SER A 259 -13.81 19.59 19.93
N ALA A 260 -13.12 19.04 18.92
CA ALA A 260 -13.67 18.86 17.57
C ALA A 260 -14.49 17.57 17.43
N VAL A 261 -14.11 16.49 18.12
CA VAL A 261 -14.91 15.26 18.22
C VAL A 261 -16.16 15.49 19.07
N ALA A 262 -16.15 16.46 20.01
CA ALA A 262 -17.35 16.91 20.71
C ALA A 262 -18.41 17.57 19.78
N GLN A 263 -18.04 17.99 18.57
CA GLN A 263 -19.02 18.45 17.57
C GLN A 263 -19.68 17.29 16.80
N ASN A 264 -19.07 16.09 16.78
CA ASN A 264 -19.70 14.86 16.32
C ASN A 264 -20.26 14.10 17.53
N LYS A 265 -21.46 14.49 17.98
CA LYS A 265 -22.25 13.80 19.02
C LYS A 265 -22.42 12.31 18.65
N GLY A 266 -21.55 11.42 19.15
CA GLY A 266 -21.78 9.98 18.99
C GLY A 266 -20.60 9.02 19.16
N VAL A 267 -19.33 9.48 19.17
CA VAL A 267 -18.19 8.55 19.28
C VAL A 267 -17.48 8.72 20.61
N LYS A 268 -17.73 7.81 21.55
CA LYS A 268 -17.02 7.73 22.83
C LYS A 268 -15.55 7.35 22.56
N PRO A 269 -14.57 8.02 23.20
CA PRO A 269 -13.17 7.60 23.11
C PRO A 269 -13.02 6.19 23.73
N VAL A 270 -12.25 5.34 23.06
CA VAL A 270 -12.00 3.96 23.49
C VAL A 270 -11.09 3.99 24.71
N SER A 271 -11.56 3.45 25.83
CA SER A 271 -10.76 3.36 27.06
C SER A 271 -9.58 2.40 26.89
N LEU A 272 -8.56 2.53 27.73
CA LEU A 272 -7.44 1.58 27.72
C LEU A 272 -7.92 0.14 27.99
N GLU A 273 -8.87 -0.04 28.91
CA GLU A 273 -9.46 -1.34 29.22
C GLU A 273 -10.19 -1.92 28.01
N GLU A 274 -11.00 -1.12 27.30
CA GLU A 274 -11.68 -1.53 26.06
C GLU A 274 -10.65 -1.93 24.99
N ALA A 275 -9.58 -1.14 24.82
CA ALA A 275 -8.51 -1.39 23.86
C ALA A 275 -7.72 -2.67 24.17
N LEU A 276 -7.37 -2.91 25.43
CA LEU A 276 -6.69 -4.14 25.87
C LEU A 276 -7.62 -5.36 25.80
N THR A 277 -8.92 -5.17 26.03
CA THR A 277 -9.93 -6.24 25.91
C THR A 277 -10.02 -6.75 24.47
N VAL A 278 -9.86 -5.88 23.46
CA VAL A 278 -9.77 -6.30 22.06
C VAL A 278 -8.64 -7.30 21.86
N LEU A 279 -7.42 -6.98 22.31
CA LEU A 279 -6.27 -7.90 22.19
C LEU A 279 -6.46 -9.18 23.02
N MET A 280 -6.95 -9.04 24.25
CA MET A 280 -7.22 -10.18 25.14
C MET A 280 -8.23 -11.14 24.51
N SER A 281 -9.26 -10.63 23.83
CA SER A 281 -10.26 -11.45 23.15
C SER A 281 -9.63 -12.34 22.08
N GLY A 282 -8.69 -11.81 21.30
CA GLY A 282 -7.94 -12.58 20.29
C GLY A 282 -7.06 -13.66 20.92
N PHE A 283 -6.36 -13.33 22.01
CA PHE A 283 -5.46 -14.25 22.70
C PHE A 283 -6.21 -15.44 23.35
N LEU A 284 -7.33 -15.16 24.02
CA LEU A 284 -8.11 -16.15 24.74
C LEU A 284 -9.04 -16.95 23.84
N ARG A 285 -9.70 -16.29 22.87
CA ARG A 285 -10.79 -16.89 22.06
C ARG A 285 -10.41 -17.21 20.62
N GLY A 286 -9.18 -16.87 20.18
CA GLY A 286 -8.73 -17.15 18.81
C GLY A 286 -9.50 -16.39 17.72
N GLY A 287 -10.21 -15.32 18.08
CA GLY A 287 -10.96 -14.48 17.14
C GLY A 287 -12.24 -15.08 16.55
N VAL A 288 -12.76 -16.17 17.13
CA VAL A 288 -14.04 -16.75 16.71
C VAL A 288 -15.17 -16.15 17.56
N GLY A 289 -16.19 -15.59 16.90
CA GLY A 289 -17.34 -14.97 17.56
C GLY A 289 -18.06 -15.92 18.53
N PHE A 290 -18.81 -15.33 19.46
CA PHE A 290 -19.50 -15.97 20.59
C PHE A 290 -20.23 -17.29 20.26
N LEU A 291 -20.74 -17.45 19.04
CA LEU A 291 -21.61 -18.57 18.65
C LEU A 291 -20.89 -19.87 18.26
N LYS A 292 -19.57 -19.87 18.04
CA LYS A 292 -18.85 -21.11 17.63
C LYS A 292 -18.24 -21.90 18.79
N ASN A 293 -18.20 -21.34 20.00
CA ASN A 293 -17.39 -21.88 21.10
C ASN A 293 -18.18 -22.50 22.26
N THR A 294 -19.51 -22.53 22.23
CA THR A 294 -20.28 -23.12 23.34
C THR A 294 -20.04 -24.63 23.48
N GLY A 295 -19.49 -25.30 22.46
CA GLY A 295 -19.15 -26.73 22.49
C GLY A 295 -17.68 -27.06 22.74
N GLU A 296 -16.73 -26.20 22.36
CA GLU A 296 -15.29 -26.53 22.38
C GLU A 296 -14.55 -26.04 23.63
N ILE A 297 -15.07 -25.04 24.35
CA ILE A 297 -14.44 -24.59 25.61
C ILE A 297 -14.56 -25.66 26.72
N ILE A 298 -15.59 -26.51 26.66
CA ILE A 298 -15.95 -27.47 27.72
C ILE A 298 -15.23 -28.83 27.56
N LYS A 299 -14.72 -29.14 26.37
CA LYS A 299 -13.89 -30.32 26.11
C LYS A 299 -12.51 -29.85 25.71
N GLY A 300 -11.57 -29.74 26.66
CA GLY A 300 -10.21 -29.22 26.48
C GLY A 300 -9.35 -29.98 25.46
N GLY A 301 -9.73 -29.96 24.18
CA GLY A 301 -9.23 -30.86 23.15
C GLY A 301 -9.22 -30.34 21.71
N SER A 302 -9.54 -29.07 21.43
CA SER A 302 -9.23 -28.43 20.14
C SER A 302 -8.28 -27.26 20.37
N GLY A 303 -7.05 -27.40 19.86
CA GLY A 303 -5.95 -26.48 20.12
C GLY A 303 -6.30 -25.04 19.77
N LEU A 304 -6.31 -24.17 20.77
CA LEU A 304 -6.30 -22.73 20.60
C LEU A 304 -5.28 -22.36 19.52
N ASN A 305 -5.71 -21.60 18.52
CA ASN A 305 -4.89 -21.34 17.33
C ASN A 305 -3.57 -20.67 17.71
N ARG A 306 -2.49 -21.47 17.69
CA ARG A 306 -1.14 -21.06 18.09
C ARG A 306 -0.72 -19.80 17.34
N GLU A 307 -1.04 -19.70 16.06
CA GLU A 307 -0.65 -18.60 15.21
C GLU A 307 -1.36 -17.30 15.60
N VAL A 308 -2.64 -17.37 15.97
CA VAL A 308 -3.39 -16.22 16.50
C VAL A 308 -2.76 -15.74 17.80
N ARG A 309 -2.44 -16.64 18.73
CA ARG A 309 -1.80 -16.25 20.01
C ARG A 309 -0.45 -15.56 19.78
N VAL A 310 0.41 -16.16 18.97
CA VAL A 310 1.72 -15.57 18.63
C VAL A 310 1.54 -14.20 17.96
N GLY A 311 0.60 -14.09 17.01
CA GLY A 311 0.29 -12.84 16.33
C GLY A 311 -0.23 -11.75 17.27
N VAL A 312 -1.12 -12.09 18.20
CA VAL A 312 -1.64 -11.16 19.21
C VAL A 312 -0.55 -10.75 20.20
N THR A 313 0.30 -11.67 20.64
CA THR A 313 1.46 -11.34 21.50
C THR A 313 2.40 -10.36 20.80
N HIS A 314 2.71 -10.56 19.52
CA HIS A 314 3.47 -9.57 18.75
C HIS A 314 2.74 -8.22 18.63
N ALA A 315 1.40 -8.22 18.53
CA ALA A 315 0.62 -6.99 18.47
C ALA A 315 0.69 -6.20 19.79
N TYR A 316 0.70 -6.85 20.95
CA TYR A 316 0.98 -6.21 22.24
C TYR A 316 2.35 -5.52 22.23
N VAL A 317 3.39 -6.21 21.74
CA VAL A 317 4.73 -5.63 21.65
C VAL A 317 4.74 -4.40 20.76
N VAL A 318 4.13 -4.48 19.57
CA VAL A 318 4.04 -3.33 18.66
C VAL A 318 3.26 -2.17 19.28
N PHE A 319 2.13 -2.45 19.94
CA PHE A 319 1.34 -1.44 20.63
C PHE A 319 2.19 -0.67 21.65
N ILE A 320 2.89 -1.38 22.54
CA ILE A 320 3.76 -0.73 23.54
C ILE A 320 4.92 0.02 22.89
N GLN A 321 5.53 -0.51 21.84
CA GLN A 321 6.59 0.18 21.09
C GLN A 321 6.11 1.49 20.48
N LEU A 322 4.89 1.53 19.93
CA LEU A 322 4.30 2.74 19.36
C LEU A 322 3.91 3.77 20.42
N MET A 323 3.47 3.33 21.60
CA MET A 323 3.13 4.23 22.71
C MET A 323 4.38 4.83 23.39
N GLY A 324 5.49 4.09 23.39
CA GLY A 324 6.77 4.50 23.98
C GLY A 324 6.86 4.25 25.49
N SER A 325 8.10 4.26 26.02
CA SER A 325 8.40 3.92 27.42
C SER A 325 7.70 4.83 28.42
N SER A 326 7.66 6.14 28.17
CA SER A 326 7.01 7.09 29.08
C SER A 326 5.50 6.88 29.19
N TRP A 327 4.84 6.40 28.13
CA TRP A 327 3.42 6.04 28.21
C TRP A 327 3.25 4.77 29.05
N LEU A 328 4.11 3.76 28.84
CA LEU A 328 4.07 2.51 29.59
C LEU A 328 4.25 2.75 31.10
N GLU A 329 5.29 3.48 31.51
CA GLU A 329 5.56 3.79 32.93
C GLU A 329 4.37 4.46 33.63
N ARG A 330 3.67 5.36 32.94
CA ARG A 330 2.47 6.04 33.48
C ARG A 330 1.30 5.09 33.70
N ASN A 331 1.17 4.07 32.87
CA ASN A 331 0.04 3.13 32.90
C ASN A 331 0.35 1.85 33.69
N LEU A 332 1.61 1.61 34.09
CA LEU A 332 2.00 0.48 34.96
C LEU A 332 1.66 0.70 36.44
N ASN A 333 1.53 1.96 36.86
CA ASN A 333 1.28 2.32 38.27
C ASN A 333 -0.22 2.42 38.60
N THR A 334 -1.09 1.89 37.73
CA THR A 334 -2.55 1.87 37.88
C THR A 334 -3.01 0.42 37.99
#